data_AF-A0A1I0N2V2-F1
#
_entry.id   AF-A0A1I0N2V2-F1
#
_cell.length_a   1.000
_cell.length_b   1.000
_cell.length_c   1.000
_cell.angle_alpha   90.00
_cell.angle_beta   90.00
_cell.angle_gamma   90.00
#
_symmetry.space_group_name_H-M   'P 1'
#
loop_
_entity.id
_entity.type
_entity.pdbx_description
1 polymer ?
#
loop_
_entity_poly.entity_id
_entity_poly.type
_entity_poly.pdbx_seq_one_letter_code
_entity_poly.pdbx_strand_id
1 'polypeptide(L)' 'MNCIINDTIARYWKKGINPDVLARYIAIKHRISVDKSTIFRRIEAMNLNF' A
#
# COMPACT_ATOMS: atom_id res chain seq x y z
N MET A 1 -11.73 -6.73 9.78
CA MET A 1 -10.82 -5.76 10.46
C MET A 1 -10.02 -5.06 9.37
N ASN A 2 -10.38 -3.83 8.99
CA ASN A 2 -9.70 -3.12 7.89
C ASN A 2 -8.40 -2.50 8.42
N CYS A 3 -7.26 -2.99 7.93
CA CYS A 3 -5.97 -2.36 8.19
C CYS A 3 -5.88 -1.08 7.35
N ILE A 4 -5.60 0.06 7.99
CA ILE A 4 -5.56 1.37 7.33
C ILE A 4 -4.55 1.43 6.17
N ILE A 5 -3.48 0.64 6.27
CA ILE A 5 -2.47 0.45 5.22
C ILE A 5 -3.07 -0.30 4.04
N ASN A 6 -3.83 -1.37 4.27
CA ASN A 6 -4.48 -2.15 3.22
C ASN A 6 -5.51 -1.29 2.46
N ASP A 7 -6.30 -0.49 3.18
CA ASP A 7 -7.26 0.42 2.56
C ASP A 7 -6.58 1.53 1.74
N THR A 8 -5.38 1.94 2.16
CA THR A 8 -4.56 2.90 1.41
C THR A 8 -4.00 2.23 0.17
N ILE A 9 -3.41 1.05 0.30
CA ILE A 9 -2.88 0.27 -0.81
C ILE A 9 -3.97 -0.01 -1.84
N ALA A 10 -5.12 -0.56 -1.46
CA ALA A 10 -6.21 -0.85 -2.40
C ALA A 10 -6.69 0.39 -3.17
N ARG A 11 -6.77 1.56 -2.52
CA ARG A 11 -7.24 2.80 -3.15
C ARG A 11 -6.27 3.38 -4.16
N TYR A 12 -4.98 3.33 -3.87
CA TYR A 12 -3.96 3.95 -4.73
C TYR A 12 -3.35 2.96 -5.73
N TRP A 13 -3.33 1.66 -5.39
CA TRP A 13 -2.91 0.60 -6.30
C TRP A 13 -3.80 0.55 -7.53
N LYS A 14 -5.14 0.57 -7.37
CA LYS A 14 -6.10 0.64 -8.50
C LYS A 14 -5.90 1.85 -9.43
N LYS A 15 -5.22 2.89 -8.96
CA LYS A 15 -4.92 4.10 -9.74
C LYS A 15 -3.58 4.02 -10.47
N GLY A 16 -2.86 2.90 -10.37
CA GLY A 16 -1.54 2.71 -10.97
C GLY A 16 -0.43 3.54 -10.31
N ILE A 17 -0.62 3.97 -9.05
CA ILE A 17 0.38 4.76 -8.34
C ILE A 17 1.62 3.91 -8.07
N ASN A 18 2.80 4.50 -8.31
CA ASN A 18 4.07 3.84 -8.06
C ASN A 18 4.19 3.41 -6.57
N PRO A 19 4.54 2.13 -6.29
CA PRO A 19 4.75 1.62 -4.94
C PRO A 19 5.68 2.48 -4.06
N ASP A 20 6.72 3.08 -4.65
CA ASP A 20 7.70 3.89 -3.93
C ASP A 20 7.08 5.20 -3.42
N VAL A 21 6.18 5.79 -4.20
CA VAL A 21 5.41 6.98 -3.80
C VAL A 21 4.40 6.60 -2.72
N LEU A 22 3.75 5.44 -2.86
CA LEU A 22 2.79 4.93 -1.91
C LEU A 22 3.43 4.63 -0.54
N ALA A 23 4.63 4.05 -0.52
CA ALA A 23 5.42 3.84 0.69
C ALA A 23 5.69 5.15 1.44
N ARG A 24 6.19 6.17 0.73
CA ARG A 24 6.43 7.51 1.30
C ARG A 24 5.14 8.14 1.83
N TYR A 25 4.05 8.01 1.09
CA TYR A 25 2.75 8.53 1.52
C TYR A 25 2.28 7.88 2.83
N ILE A 26 2.39 6.56 2.95
CA ILE A 26 2.02 5.84 4.17
C ILE A 26 2.91 6.27 5.35
N ALA A 27 4.22 6.43 5.13
CA ALA A 27 5.15 6.92 6.14
C ALA A 27 4.78 8.32 6.64
N ILE A 28 4.41 9.24 5.74
CA ILE A 28 4.05 10.61 6.13
C ILE A 28 2.68 10.65 6.81
N LYS A 29 1.67 10.02 6.21
CA LYS A 29 0.27 10.13 6.66
C LYS A 29 -0.02 9.32 7.91
N HIS A 30 0.46 8.08 7.94
CA HIS A 30 0.16 7.13 9.00
C HIS A 30 1.30 6.99 10.01
N ARG A 31 2.43 7.68 9.80
CA ARG A 31 3.65 7.60 10.64
C ARG A 31 4.20 6.19 10.76
N ILE A 32 4.00 5.37 9.72
CA ILE A 32 4.46 3.97 9.65
C ILE A 32 5.41 3.81 8.47
N SER A 33 6.65 3.43 8.75
CA SER A 33 7.59 3.06 7.70
C SER A 33 7.18 1.74 7.07
N VAL A 34 7.06 1.70 5.74
CA VAL A 34 6.74 0.49 4.99
C VAL A 34 7.62 0.44 3.76
N ASP A 35 8.30 -0.68 3.59
CA ASP A 35 9.09 -0.93 2.39
C ASP A 35 8.22 -1.36 1.23
N LYS A 36 8.73 -1.12 0.02
CA LYS A 36 8.13 -1.56 -1.25
C LYS A 36 7.81 -3.06 -1.25
N SER A 37 8.70 -3.89 -0.71
CA SER A 37 8.49 -5.33 -0.57
C SER A 37 7.26 -5.67 0.29
N THR A 38 7.02 -4.91 1.35
CA THR A 38 5.87 -5.09 2.23
C THR A 38 4.58 -4.69 1.53
N ILE A 39 4.61 -3.65 0.69
CA ILE A 39 3.47 -3.24 -0.13
C ILE A 39 3.11 -4.37 -1.11
N PHE A 40 4.07 -4.95 -1.83
CA PHE A 40 3.81 -6.06 -2.75
C PHE A 40 3.25 -7.30 -2.05
N ARG A 41 3.84 -7.72 -0.92
CA ARG A 41 3.30 -8.84 -0.13
C ARG A 41 1.86 -8.60 0.30
N ARG A 42 1.50 -7.36 0.63
CA ARG A 42 0.13 -6.99 0.98
C ARG A 42 -0.80 -7.00 -0.24
N ILE A 43 -0.35 -6.53 -1.39
CA ILE A 43 -1.11 -6.59 -2.65
C ILE A 43 -1.44 -8.05 -2.99
N GLU A 44 -0.45 -8.94 -2.91
CA GLU A 44 -0.61 -10.38 -3.11
C GLU A 44 -1.61 -10.97 -2.11
N ALA A 45 -1.44 -10.69 -0.81
CA ALA A 45 -2.35 -11.17 0.23
C ALA A 45 -3.78 -10.64 0.07
N MET A 46 -3.95 -9.46 -0.52
CA MET A 46 -5.24 -8.86 -0.80
C MET A 46 -5.87 -9.33 -2.12
N ASN A 47 -5.18 -10.18 -2.90
CA ASN A 47 -5.58 -10.58 -4.25
C ASN A 47 -5.92 -9.38 -5.14
N LEU A 48 -5.19 -8.27 -4.98
CA LEU A 48 -5.32 -7.09 -5.83
C LEU A 48 -4.58 -7.35 -7.16
N ASN A 49 -5.10 -8.29 -7.95
CA ASN A 49 -4.62 -8.57 -9.29
C ASN A 49 -5.16 -7.50 -10.25
N PHE A 50 -4.29 -7.05 -11.17
CA PHE A 50 -4.66 -6.31 -12.36
C PHE A 50 -5.02 -7.27 -13.49
#